data_AF-A0A926DVU5-F1
#
_entry.id   AF-A0A926DVU5-F1
#
_cell.length_a   1.000
_cell.length_b   1.000
_cell.length_c   1.000
_cell.angle_alpha   90.00
_cell.angle_beta   90.00
_cell.angle_gamma   90.00
#
_symmetry.space_group_name_H-M   'P 1'
#
loop_
_entity.id
_entity.type
_entity.pdbx_description
1 polymer ?
#
loop_
_entity_poly.entity_id
_entity_poly.type
_entity_poly.pdbx_seq_one_letter_code
_entity_poly.pdbx_strand_id
1 'polypeptide(L)'
;MELTEHLFDLPRLDYFEAGNGYSGSWEGFNYRIFNEKENLRAIVWYGPNCSDKSEVAAEQSFSIDQEGLERIHQWLEEQQKSGRL
;
A
#
# COMPACT_ATOMS: atom_id res chain seq x y z
N MET A 1 1.69 -13.28 -21.84
CA MET A 1 1.86 -12.29 -20.76
C MET A 1 1.66 -13.07 -19.49
N GLU A 2 2.72 -13.32 -18.72
CA GLU A 2 2.58 -13.85 -17.38
C GLU A 2 1.88 -12.77 -16.54
N LEU A 3 0.69 -13.09 -16.05
CA LEU A 3 0.06 -12.30 -14.99
C LEU A 3 0.87 -12.59 -13.74
N THR A 4 1.71 -11.64 -13.31
CA THR A 4 2.27 -11.68 -11.96
C THR A 4 1.10 -11.46 -11.00
N GLU A 5 0.62 -12.54 -10.40
CA GLU A 5 -0.46 -12.47 -9.40
C GLU A 5 0.11 -11.84 -8.13
N HIS A 6 -0.25 -10.57 -7.90
CA HIS A 6 0.00 -9.87 -6.65
C HIS A 6 -1.04 -10.29 -5.61
N LEU A 7 -0.64 -10.44 -4.34
CA LEU A 7 -1.55 -10.78 -3.24
C LEU A 7 -2.63 -9.70 -3.01
N PHE A 8 -2.29 -8.45 -3.34
CA PHE A 8 -3.17 -7.30 -3.22
C PHE A 8 -3.50 -6.74 -4.60
N ASP A 9 -4.80 -6.55 -4.86
CA ASP A 9 -5.29 -5.90 -6.07
C ASP A 9 -5.34 -4.38 -5.85
N LEU A 10 -4.36 -3.66 -6.40
CA LEU A 10 -4.27 -2.21 -6.32
C LEU A 10 -4.86 -1.57 -7.59
N PRO A 11 -5.41 -0.34 -7.49
CA PRO A 11 -5.76 0.43 -8.66
C PRO A 11 -4.57 0.60 -9.60
N ARG A 12 -4.87 0.80 -10.89
CA ARG A 12 -3.85 1.15 -11.88
C ARG A 12 -3.25 2.54 -11.61
N LEU A 13 -2.10 2.81 -12.21
CA LEU A 13 -1.35 4.06 -12.03
C LEU A 13 -2.19 5.32 -12.31
N ASP A 14 -3.08 5.29 -13.31
CA ASP A 14 -3.95 6.42 -13.69
C ASP A 14 -4.86 6.88 -12.54
N TYR A 15 -5.24 5.98 -11.64
CA TYR A 15 -5.98 6.31 -10.43
C TYR A 15 -5.18 7.21 -9.49
N PHE A 16 -3.89 6.92 -9.31
CA PHE A 16 -2.99 7.64 -8.41
C PHE A 16 -2.44 8.92 -9.05
N GLU A 17 -2.21 8.94 -10.36
CA GLU A 17 -1.84 10.16 -11.10
C GLU A 17 -2.94 11.23 -11.02
N ALA A 18 -4.21 10.80 -10.93
CA ALA A 18 -5.34 11.69 -10.68
C ALA A 18 -5.42 12.21 -9.23
N GLY A 19 -4.47 11.85 -8.35
CA GLY A 19 -4.39 12.33 -6.97
C GLY A 19 -5.27 11.57 -5.98
N ASN A 20 -5.79 10.41 -6.35
CA ASN A 20 -6.67 9.64 -5.48
C ASN A 20 -5.88 8.78 -4.48
N GLY A 21 -6.36 8.74 -3.24
CA GLY A 21 -5.90 7.78 -2.24
C GLY A 21 -6.60 6.43 -2.37
N TYR A 22 -5.92 5.37 -1.96
CA TYR A 22 -6.46 4.01 -1.88
C TYR A 22 -6.17 3.40 -0.52
N SER A 23 -7.10 2.61 0.02
CA SER A 23 -6.92 1.91 1.27
C SER A 23 -7.52 0.52 1.18
N GLY A 24 -6.85 -0.45 1.81
CA GLY A 24 -7.33 -1.82 1.89
C GLY A 24 -7.04 -2.44 3.24
N SER A 25 -7.68 -3.57 3.49
CA SER A 25 -7.53 -4.33 4.73
C SER A 25 -7.73 -5.81 4.47
N TRP A 26 -6.94 -6.66 5.12
CA TRP A 26 -7.09 -8.11 5.08
C TRP A 26 -6.67 -8.72 6.42
N GLU A 27 -7.60 -9.39 7.11
CA GLU A 27 -7.35 -10.10 8.37
C GLU A 27 -6.52 -9.32 9.42
N GLY A 28 -6.85 -8.04 9.62
CA GLY A 28 -6.17 -7.19 10.61
C GLY A 28 -4.85 -6.58 10.12
N PHE A 29 -4.39 -6.89 8.91
CA PHE A 29 -3.42 -6.07 8.17
C PHE A 29 -4.17 -4.98 7.43
N ASN A 30 -3.80 -3.73 7.62
CA ASN A 30 -4.41 -2.59 6.96
C ASN A 30 -3.35 -1.75 6.29
N TYR A 31 -3.69 -1.15 5.15
CA TYR A 31 -2.79 -0.29 4.41
C TYR A 31 -3.51 0.89 3.78
N ARG A 32 -2.76 1.96 3.53
CA ARG A 32 -3.23 3.13 2.79
C ARG A 32 -2.11 3.67 1.92
N ILE A 33 -2.45 3.99 0.68
CA ILE A 33 -1.59 4.60 -0.33
C ILE A 33 -2.19 5.96 -0.67
N PHE A 34 -1.39 7.02 -0.67
CA PHE A 34 -1.85 8.37 -0.98
C PHE A 34 -0.72 9.22 -1.56
N ASN A 35 -1.07 10.20 -2.39
CA ASN A 35 -0.09 11.14 -2.92
C ASN A 35 0.46 12.03 -1.81
N GLU A 36 1.78 12.11 -1.73
CA GLU A 36 2.50 13.04 -0.88
C GLU A 36 3.53 13.80 -1.73
N LYS A 37 3.19 15.05 -2.06
CA LYS A 37 3.97 15.89 -2.98
C LYS A 37 4.13 15.21 -4.35
N GLU A 38 5.35 14.75 -4.66
CA GLU A 38 5.75 14.16 -5.93
C GLU A 38 5.89 12.63 -5.84
N ASN A 39 5.45 12.02 -4.73
CA ASN A 39 5.58 10.58 -4.46
C ASN A 39 4.24 9.96 -4.04
N LEU A 40 4.15 8.63 -4.10
CA LEU A 40 3.15 7.84 -3.40
C LEU A 40 3.69 7.46 -2.02
N ARG A 41 2.94 7.77 -0.97
CA ARG A 41 3.20 7.31 0.39
C ARG A 41 2.33 6.10 0.67
N ALA A 42 2.94 4.98 1.08
CA ALA A 42 2.22 3.82 1.59
C ALA A 42 2.50 3.68 3.10
N ILE A 43 1.44 3.43 3.87
CA ILE A 43 1.51 3.16 5.31
C ILE A 43 0.77 1.86 5.61
N VAL A 44 1.23 1.11 6.61
CA VAL A 44 0.57 -0.09 7.13
C VAL A 44 0.38 -0.01 8.64
N TRP A 45 -0.70 -0.63 9.12
CA TRP A 45 -0.96 -0.78 10.55
C TRP A 45 -1.73 -2.08 10.83
N TYR A 46 -1.65 -2.55 12.07
CA TYR A 46 -2.24 -3.81 12.50
C TYR A 46 -3.40 -3.61 13.48
N GLY A 47 -4.39 -4.49 13.42
CA GLY A 47 -5.53 -4.52 14.32
C GLY A 47 -6.84 -4.01 13.71
N PRO A 48 -7.90 -3.89 14.53
CA PRO A 48 -9.27 -3.63 14.06
C PRO A 48 -9.57 -2.14 13.82
N ASN A 49 -8.67 -1.24 14.21
CA ASN A 49 -8.90 0.21 14.19
C ASN A 49 -8.48 0.85 12.86
N CYS A 50 -9.09 1.98 12.50
CA CYS A 50 -8.66 2.79 11.36
C CYS A 50 -7.32 3.49 11.61
N SER A 51 -6.67 3.99 10.55
CA SER A 51 -5.34 4.62 10.62
C SER A 51 -5.24 5.73 11.67
N ASP A 52 -6.29 6.52 11.86
CA ASP A 52 -6.29 7.65 12.82
C ASP A 52 -6.27 7.20 14.28
N LYS A 53 -6.55 5.92 14.54
CA LYS A 53 -6.62 5.30 15.87
C LYS A 53 -5.62 4.16 16.04
N SER A 54 -4.72 4.00 15.09
CA SER A 54 -3.72 2.95 15.06
C SER A 54 -2.33 3.56 14.99
N GLU A 55 -1.35 2.87 15.58
CA GLU A 55 0.06 3.21 15.37
C GLU A 55 0.48 2.72 13.98
N VAL A 56 1.13 3.59 13.21
CA VAL A 56 1.72 3.21 11.93
C VAL A 56 2.86 2.26 12.21
N ALA A 57 2.77 1.03 11.70
CA ALA A 57 3.76 0.01 11.93
C ALA A 57 4.94 0.11 10.94
N ALA A 58 4.65 0.50 9.70
CA ALA A 58 5.67 0.82 8.71
C ALA A 58 5.13 1.79 7.66
N GLU A 59 6.04 2.53 7.04
CA GLU A 59 5.73 3.50 6.00
C GLU A 59 6.90 3.64 5.01
N GLN A 60 6.58 3.87 3.75
CA GLN A 60 7.58 4.05 2.69
C GLN A 60 7.03 4.94 1.57
N SER A 61 7.92 5.67 0.90
CA SER A 61 7.60 6.51 -0.26
C SER A 61 8.13 5.90 -1.54
N PHE A 62 7.34 6.00 -2.61
CA PHE A 62 7.60 5.43 -3.92
C PHE A 62 7.36 6.49 -5.01
N SER A 63 7.99 6.32 -6.17
CA SER A 63 7.73 7.16 -7.34
C SER A 63 6.28 7.00 -7.82
N ILE A 64 5.71 8.07 -8.41
CA ILE A 64 4.40 8.02 -9.08
C ILE A 64 4.61 7.52 -10.52
N ASP A 65 5.02 6.26 -10.65
CA ASP A 65 5.21 5.58 -11.91
C ASP A 65 4.95 4.06 -11.77
N GLN A 66 5.09 3.32 -12.87
CA GLN A 66 4.83 1.89 -12.88
C GLN A 66 5.81 1.10 -12.01
N GLU A 67 7.07 1.56 -11.88
CA GLU A 67 8.07 0.92 -11.00
C GLU A 67 7.68 1.14 -9.53
N GLY A 68 7.25 2.34 -9.17
CA GLY A 68 6.77 2.67 -7.84
C GLY A 68 5.55 1.86 -7.45
N LEU A 69 4.57 1.72 -8.35
CA LEU A 69 3.38 0.89 -8.11
C LEU A 69 3.73 -0.59 -7.91
N GLU A 70 4.61 -1.13 -8.74
CA GLU A 70 5.10 -2.52 -8.61
C GLU A 70 5.85 -2.73 -7.27
N ARG A 71 6.67 -1.75 -6.86
CA ARG A 71 7.32 -1.78 -5.55
C ARG A 71 6.34 -1.72 -4.37
N ILE A 72 5.23 -0.99 -4.51
CA ILE A 72 4.19 -0.96 -3.47
C ILE A 72 3.58 -2.35 -3.30
N HIS A 73 3.28 -3.07 -4.38
CA HIS A 73 2.78 -4.45 -4.28
C HIS A 73 3.74 -5.34 -3.48
N GLN A 74 5.01 -5.37 -3.88
CA GLN A 74 6.04 -6.18 -3.21
C GLN A 74 6.20 -5.79 -1.74
N TRP A 75 6.25 -4.48 -1.45
CA TRP A 75 6.39 -3.98 -0.09
C TRP A 75 5.21 -4.37 0.80
N LEU A 76 3.96 -4.26 0.31
CA LEU A 76 2.78 -4.66 1.07
C LEU A 76 2.80 -6.16 1.41
N GLU A 77 3.25 -7.01 0.49
CA GLU A 77 3.40 -8.44 0.74
C GLU A 77 4.45 -8.76 1.80
N GLU A 78 5.58 -8.05 1.78
CA GLU A 78 6.63 -8.17 2.80
C GLU A 78 6.11 -7.75 4.17
N GLN A 79 5.37 -6.64 4.25
CA GLN A 79 4.78 -6.17 5.52
C GLN A 79 3.75 -7.16 6.04
N GLN A 80 2.86 -7.66 5.18
CA GLN A 80 1.84 -8.63 5.55
C GLN A 80 2.46 -9.91 6.14
N LYS A 81 3.54 -10.42 5.53
CA LYS A 81 4.27 -11.60 6.02
C LYS A 81 4.96 -11.32 7.35
N SER A 82 5.56 -10.13 7.51
CA SER A 82 6.28 -9.75 8.73
C SER A 82 5.37 -9.50 9.94
N GLY A 83 4.14 -9.04 9.70
CA GLY A 83 3.14 -8.79 10.74
C GLY A 83 2.42 -10.03 11.27
N ARG A 84 2.54 -11.18 10.60
CA ARG A 84 2.00 -12.48 11.04
C ARG A 84 3.04 -13.27 11.85
N LEU A 85 3.51 -12.70 12.96
CA LEU A 85 4.24 -13.43 13.99
C LEU A 85 3.30 -14.04 15.03
#